data_AF-B4KDG7-F1
#
_entry.id   AF-B4KDG7-F1
#
_cell.length_a   1.000
_cell.length_b   1.000
_cell.length_c   1.000
_cell.angle_alpha   90.00
_cell.angle_beta   90.00
_cell.angle_gamma   90.00
#
_symmetry.space_group_name_H-M   'P 1'
#
loop_
_entity.id
_entity.type
_entity.pdbx_description
1 polymer ?
#
loop_
_entity_poly.entity_id
_entity_poly.type
_entity_poly.pdbx_seq_one_letter_code
_entity_poly.pdbx_strand_id
1 'polypeptide(L)'
;MNRQINDKKYATNREAIRMAQIDFSSLRPTLIELVMAMMREAFERVKISLILPKLIQDRAMVKNVLTGTQYEPAIKLIDDFLRRRDIILREQRQPLMDHGMIQIIDYFQRNMQIYTLFPGLINALSKRESALLMTFAKLLKVAETHLNRDAYEQIAHERHLQKVLKEKQKLWEEIQKFQNVIEKHNIEESDKALAKEQYVGKLMEERRQKKLRDDMKIEREIEVSRRAMRANAKASRDKQIELADELMKVRYEDAKLTKDSKKAEKEAREEKNKFEIQLQSIIKKYDTMMIEKFAENLELTDKLNEAQKKLDEYKVTYRKEQRIYNEIVAKREKEEERRKQEMIIRYMMNRAARKIQKYWRAWRKSLKKKNKGAKKPSTSAAVDVNN
;
A
#
# COMPACT_ATOMS: atom_id res chain seq x y z
N MET A 1 -99.18 -16.59 99.15
CA MET A 1 -100.11 -16.47 97.99
C MET A 1 -99.60 -15.53 96.89
N ASN A 2 -99.06 -14.34 97.17
CA ASN A 2 -98.60 -13.38 96.14
C ASN A 2 -97.38 -13.79 95.30
N ARG A 3 -96.46 -14.64 95.77
CA ARG A 3 -95.30 -15.10 94.98
C ARG A 3 -95.69 -16.04 93.83
N GLN A 4 -96.60 -16.99 94.07
CA GLN A 4 -97.09 -17.89 93.02
C GLN A 4 -97.91 -17.18 91.93
N ILE A 5 -98.57 -16.07 92.26
CA ILE A 5 -99.30 -15.24 91.29
C ILE A 5 -98.31 -14.48 90.40
N ASN A 6 -97.23 -13.94 90.96
CA ASN A 6 -96.19 -13.25 90.19
C ASN A 6 -95.41 -14.22 89.29
N ASP A 7 -95.01 -15.39 89.78
CA ASP A 7 -94.29 -16.38 88.96
C ASP A 7 -95.15 -16.90 87.79
N LYS A 8 -96.46 -17.11 88.01
CA LYS A 8 -97.39 -17.45 86.93
C LYS A 8 -97.51 -16.31 85.91
N LYS A 9 -97.49 -15.04 86.34
CA LYS A 9 -97.56 -13.87 85.47
C LYS A 9 -96.28 -13.68 84.65
N TYR A 10 -95.12 -13.96 85.22
CA TYR A 10 -93.83 -13.94 84.50
C TYR A 10 -93.68 -15.11 83.53
N ALA A 11 -94.18 -16.29 83.87
CA ALA A 11 -94.21 -17.44 82.97
C ALA A 11 -95.16 -17.20 81.78
N THR A 12 -96.36 -16.70 82.02
CA THR A 12 -97.30 -16.31 80.95
C THR A 12 -96.77 -15.19 80.07
N ASN A 13 -96.06 -14.19 80.62
CA ASN A 13 -95.40 -13.17 79.80
C ASN A 13 -94.25 -13.76 78.96
N ARG A 14 -93.46 -14.69 79.49
CA ARG A 14 -92.38 -15.36 78.73
C ARG A 14 -92.93 -16.24 77.62
N GLU A 15 -94.02 -16.95 77.90
CA GLU A 15 -94.75 -17.72 76.89
C GLU A 15 -95.38 -16.80 75.85
N ALA A 16 -95.98 -15.67 76.23
CA ALA A 16 -96.50 -14.67 75.30
C ALA A 16 -95.40 -14.05 74.43
N ILE A 17 -94.21 -13.77 74.99
CA ILE A 17 -93.05 -13.27 74.22
C ILE A 17 -92.51 -14.35 73.28
N ARG A 18 -92.44 -15.62 73.71
CA ARG A 18 -92.05 -16.74 72.85
C ARG A 18 -93.06 -16.98 71.73
N MET A 19 -94.35 -16.99 72.06
CA MET A 19 -95.43 -17.13 71.08
C MET A 19 -95.40 -15.96 70.11
N ALA A 20 -95.25 -14.72 70.58
CA ALA A 20 -95.08 -13.56 69.71
C ALA A 20 -93.82 -13.66 68.84
N GLN A 21 -92.68 -14.16 69.35
CA GLN A 21 -91.47 -14.38 68.54
C GLN A 21 -91.66 -15.47 67.49
N ILE A 22 -92.39 -16.55 67.81
CA ILE A 22 -92.75 -17.62 66.89
C ILE A 22 -93.73 -17.11 65.82
N ASP A 23 -94.71 -16.29 66.24
CA ASP A 23 -95.68 -15.64 65.35
C ASP A 23 -94.99 -14.62 64.43
N PHE A 24 -94.07 -13.78 64.93
CA PHE A 24 -93.27 -12.88 64.10
C PHE A 24 -92.29 -13.63 63.19
N SER A 25 -91.72 -14.75 63.63
CA SER A 25 -90.85 -15.61 62.83
C SER A 25 -91.61 -16.34 61.72
N SER A 26 -92.88 -16.69 61.94
CA SER A 26 -93.73 -17.33 60.92
C SER A 26 -94.37 -16.30 59.97
N LEU A 27 -94.61 -15.07 60.44
CA LEU A 27 -95.04 -13.93 59.61
C LEU A 27 -93.91 -13.35 58.76
N ARG A 28 -92.66 -13.38 59.23
CA ARG A 28 -91.48 -12.86 58.51
C ARG A 28 -91.33 -13.39 57.08
N PRO A 29 -91.36 -14.72 56.80
CA PRO A 29 -91.27 -15.22 55.43
C PRO A 29 -92.44 -14.73 54.57
N THR A 30 -93.66 -14.68 55.10
CA THR A 30 -94.82 -14.16 54.35
C THR A 30 -94.70 -12.67 54.04
N LEU A 31 -94.16 -11.87 54.96
CA LEU A 31 -93.89 -10.44 54.73
C LEU A 31 -92.77 -10.23 53.71
N ILE A 32 -91.71 -11.04 53.76
CA ILE A 32 -90.62 -11.02 52.77
C ILE A 32 -91.17 -11.37 51.38
N GLU A 33 -92.00 -12.41 51.27
CA GLU A 33 -92.64 -12.81 50.02
C GLU A 33 -93.55 -11.71 49.48
N LEU A 34 -94.35 -11.05 50.31
CA LEU A 34 -95.18 -9.91 49.93
C LEU A 34 -94.35 -8.74 49.39
N VAL A 35 -93.28 -8.35 50.10
CA VAL A 35 -92.38 -7.27 49.66
C VAL A 35 -91.68 -7.64 48.35
N MET A 36 -91.18 -8.87 48.24
CA MET A 36 -90.54 -9.35 47.03
C MET A 36 -91.51 -9.44 45.85
N ALA A 37 -92.77 -9.84 46.08
CA ALA A 37 -93.82 -9.85 45.07
C ALA A 37 -94.11 -8.43 44.56
N MET A 38 -94.27 -7.46 45.45
CA MET A 38 -94.47 -6.06 45.07
C MET A 38 -93.27 -5.50 44.29
N MET A 39 -92.03 -5.82 44.71
CA MET A 39 -90.84 -5.34 43.99
C MET A 39 -90.70 -5.99 42.61
N ARG A 40 -91.05 -7.27 42.45
CA ARG A 40 -91.09 -7.95 41.14
C ARG A 40 -92.17 -7.35 40.25
N GLU A 41 -93.36 -7.11 40.79
CA GLU A 41 -94.45 -6.45 40.07
C GLU A 41 -94.04 -5.05 39.61
N ALA A 42 -93.42 -4.25 40.48
CA ALA A 42 -92.87 -2.94 40.13
C ALA A 42 -91.84 -3.03 39.00
N PHE A 43 -90.97 -4.04 39.02
CA PHE A 43 -90.01 -4.27 37.95
C PHE A 43 -90.68 -4.59 36.60
N GLU A 44 -91.73 -5.41 36.60
CA GLU A 44 -92.50 -5.68 35.37
C GLU A 44 -93.27 -4.45 34.86
N ARG A 45 -93.80 -3.61 35.76
CA ARG A 45 -94.40 -2.31 35.39
C ARG A 45 -93.39 -1.37 34.74
N VAL A 46 -92.16 -1.35 35.23
CA VAL A 46 -91.08 -0.54 34.65
C VAL A 46 -90.74 -1.04 33.25
N LYS A 47 -90.67 -2.36 33.01
CA LYS A 47 -90.44 -2.90 31.66
C LYS A 47 -91.50 -2.47 30.67
N ILE A 48 -92.80 -2.65 30.98
CA ILE A 48 -93.87 -2.25 30.06
C ILE A 48 -93.90 -0.73 29.85
N SER A 49 -93.65 0.06 30.90
CA SER A 49 -93.62 1.52 30.81
C SER A 49 -92.47 2.05 29.92
N LEU A 50 -91.33 1.35 29.86
CA LEU A 50 -90.21 1.71 28.98
C LEU A 50 -90.49 1.38 27.50
N ILE A 51 -91.34 0.39 27.23
CA ILE A 51 -91.68 -0.05 25.86
C ILE A 51 -92.92 0.70 25.33
N LEU A 52 -93.77 1.19 26.23
CA LEU A 52 -95.04 1.85 25.91
C LEU A 52 -94.90 3.02 24.90
N PRO A 53 -93.91 3.93 25.01
CA PRO A 53 -93.74 4.98 24.02
C PRO A 53 -93.45 4.46 22.60
N LYS A 54 -92.71 3.34 22.49
CA LYS A 54 -92.39 2.70 21.21
C LYS A 54 -93.60 1.95 20.63
N LEU A 55 -94.43 1.35 21.49
CA LEU A 55 -95.69 0.71 21.07
C LEU A 55 -96.70 1.72 20.51
N ILE A 56 -96.79 2.91 21.11
CA ILE A 56 -97.69 3.97 20.63
C ILE A 56 -97.21 4.55 19.29
N GLN A 57 -95.91 4.48 18.99
CA GLN A 57 -95.33 4.93 17.72
C GLN A 57 -95.62 3.94 16.57
N ASP A 58 -95.49 2.62 16.79
CA ASP A 58 -95.64 1.59 15.75
C ASP A 58 -97.03 0.92 15.76
N ARG A 59 -98.04 1.65 15.29
CA ARG A 59 -99.46 1.22 15.22
C ARG A 59 -99.67 -0.12 14.50
N ALA A 60 -98.95 -0.35 13.40
CA ALA A 60 -99.10 -1.55 12.59
C ALA A 60 -98.60 -2.81 13.32
N MET A 61 -97.49 -2.68 14.07
CA MET A 61 -96.92 -3.78 14.85
C MET A 61 -97.88 -4.18 15.98
N VAL A 62 -98.40 -3.20 16.72
CA VAL A 62 -99.34 -3.45 17.83
C VAL A 62 -100.63 -4.08 17.34
N LYS A 63 -101.18 -3.60 16.22
CA LYS A 63 -102.39 -4.17 15.63
C LYS A 63 -102.16 -5.62 15.17
N ASN A 64 -101.05 -5.92 14.51
CA ASN A 64 -100.77 -7.27 14.02
C ASN A 64 -100.52 -8.28 15.15
N VAL A 65 -99.85 -7.86 16.24
CA VAL A 65 -99.48 -8.74 17.35
C VAL A 65 -100.63 -8.92 18.36
N LEU A 66 -101.47 -7.90 18.57
CA LEU A 66 -102.55 -7.96 19.56
C LEU A 66 -103.89 -8.46 19.00
N THR A 67 -104.07 -8.50 17.67
CA THR A 67 -105.32 -9.03 17.06
C THR A 67 -105.44 -10.53 17.32
N GLY A 68 -106.54 -10.95 17.95
CA GLY A 68 -106.76 -12.34 18.36
C GLY A 68 -106.23 -12.71 19.76
N THR A 69 -105.74 -11.73 20.53
CA THR A 69 -105.31 -11.92 21.93
C THR A 69 -106.29 -11.28 22.92
N GLN A 70 -106.19 -11.65 24.21
CA GLN A 70 -106.99 -11.04 25.29
C GLN A 70 -106.76 -9.53 25.45
N TYR A 71 -105.72 -8.98 24.81
CA TYR A 71 -105.34 -7.57 24.91
C TYR A 71 -105.82 -6.72 23.72
N GLU A 72 -106.68 -7.26 22.86
CA GLU A 72 -107.32 -6.55 21.75
C GLU A 72 -107.97 -5.20 22.13
N PRO A 73 -108.56 -5.00 23.34
CA PRO A 73 -109.06 -3.69 23.75
C PRO A 73 -108.00 -2.57 23.76
N ALA A 74 -106.71 -2.91 23.90
CA ALA A 74 -105.62 -1.95 23.81
C ALA A 74 -105.51 -1.30 22.42
N ILE A 75 -105.82 -2.04 21.34
CA ILE A 75 -105.79 -1.51 19.97
C ILE A 75 -106.82 -0.39 19.83
N LYS A 76 -108.03 -0.57 20.38
CA LYS A 76 -109.08 0.47 20.36
C LYS A 76 -108.65 1.71 21.12
N LEU A 77 -108.04 1.54 22.30
CA LEU A 77 -107.55 2.65 23.11
C LEU A 77 -106.44 3.45 22.40
N ILE A 78 -105.49 2.76 21.74
CA ILE A 78 -104.42 3.41 20.97
C ILE A 78 -104.97 4.08 19.71
N ASP A 79 -105.89 3.44 18.99
CA ASP A 79 -106.51 4.00 17.79
C ASP A 79 -107.36 5.24 18.10
N ASP A 80 -108.10 5.22 19.21
CA ASP A 80 -108.90 6.36 19.67
C ASP A 80 -108.00 7.51 20.13
N PHE A 81 -106.89 7.22 20.82
CA PHE A 81 -105.91 8.23 21.22
C PHE A 81 -105.23 8.88 20.00
N LEU A 82 -104.76 8.07 19.04
CA LEU A 82 -104.11 8.58 17.83
C LEU A 82 -105.09 9.36 16.94
N ARG A 83 -106.34 8.91 16.80
CA ARG A 83 -107.38 9.68 16.09
C ARG A 83 -107.63 11.03 16.74
N ARG A 84 -107.75 11.07 18.08
CA ARG A 84 -107.91 12.34 18.81
C ARG A 84 -106.69 13.24 18.62
N ARG A 85 -105.48 12.69 18.70
CA ARG A 85 -104.23 13.43 18.46
C ARG A 85 -104.16 14.02 17.05
N ASP A 86 -104.53 13.24 16.02
CA ASP A 86 -104.49 13.68 14.62
C ASP A 86 -105.56 14.75 14.33
N ILE A 87 -106.73 14.67 14.98
CA ILE A 87 -107.77 15.72 14.91
C ILE A 87 -107.29 17.00 15.60
N ILE A 88 -106.70 16.89 16.80
CA ILE A 88 -106.17 18.03 17.54
C ILE A 88 -105.06 18.73 16.75
N LEU A 89 -104.16 17.97 16.11
CA LEU A 89 -103.10 18.50 15.27
C LEU A 89 -103.62 19.16 13.98
N ARG A 90 -104.67 18.60 13.34
CA ARG A 90 -105.29 19.19 12.13
C ARG A 90 -106.10 20.45 12.44
N GLU A 91 -106.77 20.50 13.58
CA GLU A 91 -107.70 21.58 13.94
C GLU A 91 -107.07 22.63 14.89
N GLN A 92 -105.78 22.53 15.20
CA GLN A 92 -105.02 23.42 16.12
C GLN A 92 -105.75 23.71 17.46
N ARG A 93 -106.42 22.71 18.04
CA ARG A 93 -107.09 22.88 19.34
C ARG A 93 -106.05 22.85 20.48
N GLN A 94 -106.30 23.56 21.58
CA GLN A 94 -105.48 23.43 22.79
C GLN A 94 -105.51 21.95 23.26
N PRO A 95 -104.37 21.34 23.61
CA PRO A 95 -104.33 19.96 24.06
C PRO A 95 -105.11 19.83 25.37
N LEU A 96 -106.31 19.26 25.32
CA LEU A 96 -107.04 18.88 26.53
C LEU A 96 -106.21 17.79 27.22
N MET A 97 -105.96 17.95 28.53
CA MET A 97 -105.29 16.97 29.40
C MET A 97 -105.50 15.54 28.91
N ASP A 98 -104.40 14.82 28.63
CA ASP A 98 -104.37 13.52 27.96
C ASP A 98 -104.99 12.38 28.80
N HIS A 99 -106.28 12.46 29.10
CA HIS A 99 -107.04 11.41 29.78
C HIS A 99 -106.94 10.08 29.00
N GLY A 100 -106.82 10.16 27.67
CA GLY A 100 -106.53 9.00 26.82
C GLY A 100 -105.16 8.36 27.08
N MET A 101 -104.10 9.15 27.29
CA MET A 101 -102.79 8.59 27.64
C MET A 101 -102.78 7.95 29.02
N ILE A 102 -103.46 8.55 30.00
CA ILE A 102 -103.57 7.99 31.34
C ILE A 102 -104.32 6.66 31.28
N GLN A 103 -105.43 6.57 30.53
CA GLN A 103 -106.15 5.31 30.32
C GLN A 103 -105.30 4.24 29.62
N ILE A 104 -104.48 4.62 28.64
CA ILE A 104 -103.53 3.72 27.99
C ILE A 104 -102.47 3.24 28.99
N ILE A 105 -101.82 4.16 29.70
CA ILE A 105 -100.80 3.84 30.71
C ILE A 105 -101.39 2.90 31.78
N ASP A 106 -102.57 3.22 32.32
CA ASP A 106 -103.26 2.40 33.32
C ASP A 106 -103.62 1.01 32.77
N TYR A 107 -104.06 0.91 31.51
CA TYR A 107 -104.40 -0.38 30.90
C TYR A 107 -103.16 -1.26 30.71
N PHE A 108 -102.05 -0.70 30.21
CA PHE A 108 -100.80 -1.43 30.02
C PHE A 108 -100.09 -1.72 31.35
N GLN A 109 -100.24 -0.87 32.37
CA GLN A 109 -99.73 -1.13 33.72
C GLN A 109 -100.56 -2.15 34.49
N ARG A 110 -101.87 -2.29 34.25
CA ARG A 110 -102.68 -3.38 34.81
C ARG A 110 -102.41 -4.71 34.13
N ASN A 111 -102.09 -4.67 32.83
CA ASN A 111 -101.77 -5.85 32.02
C ASN A 111 -100.26 -5.92 31.71
N MET A 112 -99.43 -5.95 32.76
CA MET A 112 -97.96 -5.84 32.63
C MET A 112 -97.37 -6.92 31.73
N GLN A 113 -97.96 -8.11 31.70
CA GLN A 113 -97.48 -9.26 30.93
C GLN A 113 -97.50 -9.06 29.41
N ILE A 114 -98.15 -8.00 28.90
CA ILE A 114 -98.18 -7.65 27.48
C ILE A 114 -96.76 -7.50 26.91
N TYR A 115 -95.76 -7.09 27.71
CA TYR A 115 -94.38 -6.93 27.22
C TYR A 115 -93.81 -8.23 26.63
N THR A 116 -94.27 -9.40 27.09
CA THR A 116 -93.77 -10.72 26.62
C THR A 116 -94.07 -10.97 25.15
N LEU A 117 -95.11 -10.33 24.61
CA LEU A 117 -95.50 -10.42 23.20
C LEU A 117 -94.59 -9.56 22.29
N PHE A 118 -93.76 -8.70 22.87
CA PHE A 118 -92.87 -7.79 22.14
C PHE A 118 -91.39 -7.94 22.53
N PRO A 119 -90.78 -9.13 22.36
CA PRO A 119 -89.39 -9.37 22.75
C PRO A 119 -88.39 -8.51 21.97
N GLY A 120 -88.70 -8.18 20.71
CA GLY A 120 -87.86 -7.32 19.85
C GLY A 120 -87.70 -5.90 20.39
N LEU A 121 -88.73 -5.33 21.03
CA LEU A 121 -88.69 -3.97 21.57
C LEU A 121 -87.90 -3.88 22.89
N ILE A 122 -87.89 -4.97 23.67
CA ILE A 122 -87.07 -5.10 24.88
C ILE A 122 -85.60 -5.22 24.51
N ASN A 123 -85.29 -6.00 23.47
CA ASN A 123 -83.92 -6.17 23.01
C ASN A 123 -83.38 -4.92 22.29
N ALA A 124 -84.27 -4.07 21.76
CA ALA A 124 -83.95 -2.77 21.14
C ALA A 124 -84.01 -1.57 22.11
N LEU A 125 -83.91 -1.80 23.42
CA LEU A 125 -83.79 -0.72 24.42
C LEU A 125 -82.44 -0.01 24.29
N SER A 126 -82.44 1.31 24.51
CA SER A 126 -81.22 2.11 24.49
C SER A 126 -80.28 1.70 25.64
N LYS A 127 -78.98 2.01 25.53
CA LYS A 127 -77.99 1.72 26.58
C LYS A 127 -78.41 2.28 27.96
N ARG A 128 -79.10 3.42 27.99
CA ARG A 128 -79.57 4.07 29.23
C ARG A 128 -80.77 3.34 29.83
N GLU A 129 -81.74 2.93 29.01
CA GLU A 129 -82.92 2.16 29.43
C GLU A 129 -82.51 0.74 29.91
N SER A 130 -81.56 0.11 29.20
CA SER A 130 -80.98 -1.17 29.61
C SER A 130 -80.18 -1.06 30.92
N ALA A 131 -79.39 0.00 31.10
CA ALA A 131 -78.69 0.26 32.35
C ALA A 131 -79.66 0.42 33.53
N LEU A 132 -80.80 1.10 33.33
CA LEU A 132 -81.84 1.25 34.34
C LEU A 132 -82.48 -0.10 34.71
N LEU A 133 -82.80 -0.95 33.74
CA LEU A 133 -83.29 -2.30 34.02
C LEU A 133 -82.25 -3.14 34.77
N MET A 134 -80.97 -3.01 34.43
CA MET A 134 -79.87 -3.71 35.11
C MET A 134 -79.65 -3.21 36.55
N THR A 135 -79.80 -1.91 36.83
CA THR A 135 -79.71 -1.39 38.20
C THR A 135 -80.90 -1.85 39.04
N PHE A 136 -82.12 -1.85 38.51
CA PHE A 136 -83.30 -2.39 39.20
C PHE A 136 -83.18 -3.90 39.44
N ALA A 137 -82.66 -4.67 38.48
CA ALA A 137 -82.39 -6.10 38.67
C ALA A 137 -81.33 -6.36 39.75
N LYS A 138 -80.27 -5.54 39.79
CA LYS A 138 -79.29 -5.59 40.88
C LYS A 138 -79.91 -5.22 42.22
N LEU A 139 -80.76 -4.20 42.27
CA LEU A 139 -81.46 -3.79 43.49
C LEU A 139 -82.39 -4.88 44.01
N LEU A 140 -83.14 -5.54 43.12
CA LEU A 140 -83.96 -6.71 43.46
C LEU A 140 -83.12 -7.83 44.06
N LYS A 141 -81.98 -8.16 43.44
CA LYS A 141 -81.08 -9.20 43.94
C LYS A 141 -80.48 -8.82 45.31
N VAL A 142 -80.10 -7.56 45.48
CA VAL A 142 -79.60 -7.04 46.76
C VAL A 142 -80.69 -7.12 47.82
N ALA A 143 -81.90 -6.63 47.53
CA ALA A 143 -83.04 -6.70 48.43
C ALA A 143 -83.39 -8.15 48.81
N GLU A 144 -83.39 -9.07 47.86
CA GLU A 144 -83.57 -10.51 48.09
C GLU A 144 -82.52 -11.06 49.06
N THR A 145 -81.24 -10.75 48.82
CA THR A 145 -80.14 -11.19 49.70
C THR A 145 -80.19 -10.55 51.08
N HIS A 146 -80.71 -9.33 51.23
CA HIS A 146 -80.82 -8.65 52.53
C HIS A 146 -82.05 -9.10 53.33
N LEU A 147 -83.18 -9.31 52.66
CA LEU A 147 -84.43 -9.72 53.29
C LEU A 147 -84.35 -11.17 53.78
N ASN A 148 -83.73 -12.05 52.98
CA ASN A 148 -83.53 -13.48 53.32
C ASN A 148 -82.38 -13.73 54.29
N ARG A 149 -81.65 -12.67 54.69
CA ARG A 149 -80.47 -12.83 55.52
C ARG A 149 -80.83 -13.08 56.97
N ASP A 150 -80.13 -14.02 57.59
CA ASP A 150 -80.22 -14.24 59.02
C ASP A 150 -79.15 -13.48 59.82
N ALA A 151 -79.47 -13.19 61.09
CA ALA A 151 -78.60 -12.45 61.99
C ALA A 151 -77.21 -13.12 62.14
N TYR A 152 -77.15 -14.45 62.07
CA TYR A 152 -75.89 -15.19 62.10
C TYR A 152 -75.03 -14.94 60.85
N GLU A 153 -75.62 -14.93 59.66
CA GLU A 153 -74.93 -14.64 58.40
C GLU A 153 -74.47 -13.18 58.31
N GLN A 154 -75.21 -12.25 58.94
CA GLN A 154 -74.79 -10.86 59.09
C GLN A 154 -73.49 -10.75 59.88
N ILE A 155 -73.43 -11.40 61.05
CA ILE A 155 -72.24 -11.40 61.91
C ILE A 155 -71.06 -12.09 61.21
N ALA A 156 -71.28 -13.22 60.53
CA ALA A 156 -70.23 -13.96 59.83
C ALA A 156 -69.59 -13.12 58.71
N HIS A 157 -70.39 -12.40 57.95
CA HIS A 157 -69.89 -11.52 56.90
C HIS A 157 -69.21 -10.27 57.44
N GLU A 158 -69.69 -9.70 58.54
CA GLU A 158 -69.00 -8.56 59.17
C GLU A 158 -67.60 -8.98 59.63
N ARG A 159 -67.47 -10.17 60.22
CA ARG A 159 -66.16 -10.75 60.57
C ARG A 159 -65.28 -10.96 59.34
N HIS A 160 -65.85 -11.49 58.25
CA HIS A 160 -65.12 -11.65 56.99
C HIS A 160 -64.67 -10.30 56.41
N LEU A 161 -65.55 -9.30 56.41
CA LEU A 161 -65.26 -7.95 55.94
C LEU A 161 -64.12 -7.32 56.77
N GLN A 162 -64.17 -7.45 58.10
CA GLN A 162 -63.08 -6.97 58.96
C GLN A 162 -61.75 -7.67 58.65
N LYS A 163 -61.77 -8.97 58.33
CA LYS A 163 -60.57 -9.72 57.94
C LYS A 163 -60.00 -9.19 56.62
N VAL A 164 -60.85 -9.02 55.60
CA VAL A 164 -60.46 -8.46 54.30
C VAL A 164 -59.91 -7.04 54.44
N LEU A 165 -60.51 -6.22 55.31
CA LEU A 165 -60.01 -4.87 55.58
C LEU A 165 -58.62 -4.87 56.23
N LYS A 166 -58.37 -5.80 57.16
CA LYS A 166 -57.03 -5.97 57.76
C LYS A 166 -56.00 -6.45 56.73
N GLU A 167 -56.38 -7.38 55.86
CA GLU A 167 -55.52 -7.86 54.77
C GLU A 167 -55.20 -6.75 53.77
N LYS A 168 -56.21 -5.96 53.38
CA LYS A 168 -56.03 -4.77 52.53
C LYS A 168 -55.02 -3.80 53.14
N GLN A 169 -55.11 -3.53 54.46
CA GLN A 169 -54.18 -2.63 55.14
C GLN A 169 -52.74 -3.15 55.08
N LYS A 170 -52.53 -4.44 55.37
CA LYS A 170 -51.21 -5.07 55.29
C LYS A 170 -50.62 -5.02 53.88
N LEU A 171 -51.41 -5.33 52.86
CA LEU A 171 -51.00 -5.23 51.47
C LEU A 171 -50.60 -3.80 51.11
N TRP A 172 -51.31 -2.80 51.64
CA TRP A 172 -50.97 -1.40 51.40
C TRP A 172 -49.61 -1.02 52.01
N GLU A 173 -49.32 -1.50 53.22
CA GLU A 173 -48.01 -1.32 53.87
C GLU A 173 -46.88 -2.03 53.11
N GLU A 174 -47.13 -3.22 52.57
CA GLU A 174 -46.17 -3.96 51.73
C GLU A 174 -45.90 -3.23 50.41
N ILE A 175 -46.96 -2.75 49.74
CA ILE A 175 -46.84 -1.95 48.51
C ILE A 175 -45.98 -0.71 48.76
N GLN A 176 -46.23 0.01 49.86
CA GLN A 176 -45.43 1.18 50.26
C GLN A 176 -43.95 0.80 50.48
N LYS A 177 -43.68 -0.31 51.17
CA LYS A 177 -42.31 -0.80 51.37
C LYS A 177 -41.63 -1.10 50.03
N PHE A 178 -42.31 -1.78 49.11
CA PHE A 178 -41.75 -2.09 47.80
C PHE A 178 -41.54 -0.82 46.95
N GLN A 179 -42.45 0.13 46.99
CA GLN A 179 -42.29 1.43 46.32
C GLN A 179 -41.04 2.15 46.81
N ASN A 180 -40.83 2.24 48.13
CA ASN A 180 -39.64 2.86 48.70
C ASN A 180 -38.34 2.14 48.30
N VAL A 181 -38.36 0.81 48.18
CA VAL A 181 -37.19 0.03 47.72
C VAL A 181 -36.91 0.31 46.24
N ILE A 182 -37.95 0.34 45.40
CA ILE A 182 -37.83 0.67 43.98
C ILE A 182 -37.27 2.08 43.79
N GLU A 183 -37.78 3.06 44.53
CA GLU A 183 -37.29 4.45 44.46
C GLU A 183 -35.81 4.54 44.86
N LYS A 184 -35.41 3.90 45.96
CA LYS A 184 -34.00 3.85 46.36
C LYS A 184 -33.13 3.22 45.28
N HIS A 185 -33.55 2.08 44.72
CA HIS A 185 -32.82 1.41 43.67
C HIS A 185 -32.68 2.29 42.42
N ASN A 186 -33.75 2.97 42.01
CA ASN A 186 -33.73 3.88 40.87
C ASN A 186 -32.76 5.05 41.08
N ILE A 187 -32.72 5.62 42.28
CA ILE A 187 -31.76 6.68 42.63
C ILE A 187 -30.33 6.14 42.56
N GLU A 188 -30.05 4.99 43.16
CA GLU A 188 -28.72 4.36 43.11
C GLU A 188 -28.27 4.03 41.69
N GLU A 189 -29.17 3.55 40.83
CA GLU A 189 -28.87 3.30 39.42
C GLU A 189 -28.59 4.59 38.65
N SER A 190 -29.39 5.64 38.89
CA SER A 190 -29.18 6.96 38.31
C SER A 190 -27.82 7.53 38.71
N ASP A 191 -27.44 7.45 39.98
CA ASP A 191 -26.15 7.92 40.48
C ASP A 191 -24.98 7.13 39.88
N LYS A 192 -25.13 5.79 39.78
CA LYS A 192 -24.14 4.93 39.10
C LYS A 192 -24.01 5.27 37.61
N ALA A 193 -25.12 5.55 36.93
CA ALA A 193 -25.12 5.93 35.53
C ALA A 193 -24.42 7.28 35.33
N LEU A 194 -24.74 8.27 36.16
CA LEU A 194 -24.11 9.59 36.13
C LEU A 194 -22.60 9.51 36.39
N ALA A 195 -22.18 8.72 37.38
CA ALA A 195 -20.76 8.52 37.67
C ALA A 195 -20.01 7.88 36.49
N LYS A 196 -20.62 6.88 35.83
CA LYS A 196 -20.07 6.26 34.61
C LYS A 196 -19.98 7.26 33.47
N GLU A 197 -21.03 8.06 33.26
CA GLU A 197 -21.06 9.09 32.21
C GLU A 197 -19.96 10.13 32.40
N GLN A 198 -19.77 10.62 33.63
CA GLN A 198 -18.68 11.53 33.95
C GLN A 198 -17.29 10.92 33.70
N TYR A 199 -17.10 9.65 34.07
CA TYR A 199 -15.85 8.94 33.83
C TYR A 199 -15.56 8.78 32.33
N VAL A 200 -16.57 8.34 31.56
CA VAL A 200 -16.47 8.22 30.11
C VAL A 200 -16.22 9.58 29.47
N GLY A 201 -16.89 10.65 29.92
CA GLY A 201 -16.67 12.01 29.45
C GLY A 201 -15.21 12.47 29.62
N LYS A 202 -14.60 12.20 30.78
CA LYS A 202 -13.17 12.48 31.02
C LYS A 202 -12.26 11.72 30.05
N LEU A 203 -12.49 10.41 29.88
CA LEU A 203 -11.70 9.60 28.94
C LEU A 203 -11.86 10.05 27.48
N MET A 204 -13.07 10.45 27.07
CA MET A 204 -13.30 11.00 25.74
C MET A 204 -12.52 12.30 25.53
N GLU A 205 -12.51 13.18 26.54
CA GLU A 205 -11.75 14.43 26.48
C GLU A 205 -10.24 14.20 26.42
N GLU A 206 -9.70 13.32 27.26
CA GLU A 206 -8.29 12.93 27.23
C GLU A 206 -7.89 12.36 25.85
N ARG A 207 -8.74 11.50 25.28
CA ARG A 207 -8.55 10.95 23.94
C ARG A 207 -8.56 12.06 22.87
N ARG A 208 -9.49 13.01 22.96
CA ARG A 208 -9.58 14.15 22.04
C ARG A 208 -8.31 15.00 22.09
N GLN A 209 -7.83 15.32 23.29
CA GLN A 209 -6.59 16.07 23.47
C GLN A 209 -5.36 15.30 22.97
N LYS A 210 -5.29 13.99 23.23
CA LYS A 210 -4.21 13.15 22.72
C LYS A 210 -4.19 13.15 21.19
N LYS A 211 -5.34 12.95 20.55
CA LYS A 211 -5.48 13.01 19.09
C LYS A 211 -5.00 14.35 18.55
N LEU A 212 -5.41 15.47 19.15
CA LEU A 212 -4.96 16.81 18.72
C LEU A 212 -3.43 16.96 18.84
N ARG A 213 -2.83 16.50 19.94
CA ARG A 213 -1.37 16.54 20.10
C ARG A 213 -0.64 15.70 19.06
N ASP A 214 -1.15 14.51 18.78
CA ASP A 214 -0.58 13.59 17.79
C ASP A 214 -0.71 14.18 16.38
N ASP A 215 -1.87 14.74 16.03
CA ASP A 215 -2.10 15.43 14.74
C ASP A 215 -1.13 16.61 14.56
N MET A 216 -0.95 17.46 15.59
CA MET A 216 0.03 18.55 15.58
C MET A 216 1.49 18.06 15.48
N LYS A 217 1.80 16.87 16.00
CA LYS A 217 3.14 16.28 15.88
C LYS A 217 3.38 15.79 14.45
N ILE A 218 2.42 15.09 13.88
CA ILE A 218 2.46 14.60 12.50
C ILE A 218 2.61 15.76 11.53
N GLU A 219 1.82 16.83 11.69
CA GLU A 219 1.89 17.99 10.80
C GLU A 219 3.25 18.69 10.85
N ARG A 220 3.84 18.82 12.05
CA ARG A 220 5.21 19.34 12.21
C ARG A 220 6.25 18.47 11.53
N GLU A 221 6.14 17.15 11.67
CA GLU A 221 7.08 16.20 11.06
C GLU A 221 6.96 16.19 9.53
N ILE A 222 5.74 16.27 9.00
CA ILE A 222 5.48 16.44 7.56
C ILE A 222 6.14 17.73 7.06
N GLU A 223 5.99 18.85 7.76
CA GLU A 223 6.58 20.12 7.34
C GLU A 223 8.11 20.10 7.39
N VAL A 224 8.72 19.50 8.43
CA VAL A 224 10.17 19.30 8.51
C VAL A 224 10.67 18.43 7.35
N SER A 225 10.01 17.31 7.09
CA SER A 225 10.34 16.41 5.98
C SER A 225 10.21 17.11 4.64
N ARG A 226 9.13 17.88 4.43
CA ARG A 226 8.90 18.66 3.21
C ARG A 226 9.98 19.71 2.98
N ARG A 227 10.42 20.41 4.04
CA ARG A 227 11.55 21.36 3.95
C ARG A 227 12.84 20.66 3.57
N ALA A 228 13.14 19.53 4.20
CA ALA A 228 14.33 18.73 3.86
C ALA A 228 14.29 18.24 2.41
N MET A 229 13.15 17.74 1.92
CA MET A 229 12.98 17.33 0.52
C MET A 229 13.20 18.50 -0.45
N ARG A 230 12.64 19.68 -0.16
CA ARG A 230 12.86 20.87 -1.00
C ARG A 230 14.32 21.31 -1.03
N ALA A 231 14.98 21.30 0.13
CA ALA A 231 16.40 21.63 0.22
C ALA A 231 17.26 20.64 -0.56
N ASN A 232 16.97 19.33 -0.45
CA ASN A 232 17.68 18.28 -1.17
C ASN A 232 17.44 18.36 -2.69
N ALA A 233 16.19 18.63 -3.11
CA ALA A 233 15.85 18.83 -4.52
C ALA A 233 16.58 20.05 -5.11
N LYS A 234 16.67 21.15 -4.35
CA LYS A 234 17.45 22.32 -4.75
C LYS A 234 18.94 21.98 -4.86
N ALA A 235 19.53 21.37 -3.84
CA ALA A 235 20.94 20.98 -3.84
C ALA A 235 21.27 20.04 -5.01
N SER A 236 20.40 19.06 -5.29
CA SER A 236 20.54 18.18 -6.44
C SER A 236 20.48 18.93 -7.78
N ARG A 237 19.58 19.92 -7.91
CA ARG A 237 19.47 20.75 -9.12
C ARG A 237 20.71 21.62 -9.31
N ASP A 238 21.18 22.25 -8.24
CA ASP A 238 22.39 23.07 -8.25
C ASP A 238 23.60 22.20 -8.65
N LYS A 239 23.70 20.97 -8.14
CA LYS A 239 24.76 20.04 -8.54
C LYS A 239 24.67 19.58 -9.99
N GLN A 240 23.45 19.39 -10.51
CA GLN A 240 23.26 19.08 -11.94
C GLN A 240 23.72 20.23 -12.84
N ILE A 241 23.48 21.48 -12.44
CA ILE A 241 23.94 22.66 -13.17
C ILE A 241 25.48 22.72 -13.14
N GLU A 242 26.10 22.56 -11.97
CA GLU A 242 27.56 22.55 -11.83
C GLU A 242 28.21 21.46 -12.70
N LEU A 243 27.67 20.24 -12.66
CA LEU A 243 28.16 19.14 -13.49
C LEU A 243 27.97 19.42 -14.99
N ALA A 244 26.88 20.07 -15.40
CA ALA A 244 26.67 20.45 -16.79
C ALA A 244 27.71 21.49 -17.26
N ASP A 245 28.04 22.46 -16.42
CA ASP A 245 29.06 23.46 -16.69
C ASP A 245 30.47 22.84 -16.77
N GLU A 246 30.81 21.91 -15.86
CA GLU A 246 32.05 21.14 -15.91
C GLU A 246 32.15 20.32 -17.21
N LEU A 247 31.07 19.64 -17.59
CA LEU A 247 31.01 18.85 -18.82
C LEU A 247 31.20 19.74 -20.05
N MET A 248 30.63 20.95 -20.05
CA MET A 248 30.82 21.92 -21.12
C MET A 248 32.29 22.36 -21.23
N LYS A 249 32.95 22.64 -20.09
CA LYS A 249 34.38 23.01 -20.04
C LYS A 249 35.26 21.88 -20.58
N VAL A 250 35.05 20.65 -20.12
CA VAL A 250 35.81 19.48 -20.58
C VAL A 250 35.63 19.26 -22.09
N ARG A 251 34.40 19.37 -22.62
CA ARG A 251 34.15 19.28 -24.06
C ARG A 251 34.89 20.35 -24.85
N TYR A 252 34.94 21.58 -24.33
CA TYR A 252 35.68 22.67 -24.97
C TYR A 252 37.19 22.41 -24.97
N GLU A 253 37.74 21.96 -23.84
CA GLU A 253 39.15 21.60 -23.72
C GLU A 253 39.55 20.44 -24.64
N ASP A 254 38.74 19.38 -24.71
CA ASP A 254 38.95 18.24 -25.60
C ASP A 254 38.90 18.64 -27.08
N ALA A 255 37.93 19.48 -27.46
CA ALA A 255 37.85 20.02 -28.82
C ALA A 255 39.07 20.87 -29.18
N LYS A 256 39.55 21.68 -28.24
CA LYS A 256 40.76 22.49 -28.40
C LYS A 256 42.00 21.60 -28.55
N LEU A 257 42.18 20.63 -27.67
CA LEU A 257 43.30 19.69 -27.71
C LEU A 257 43.31 18.88 -29.02
N THR A 258 42.14 18.43 -29.47
CA THR A 258 41.99 17.74 -30.76
C THR A 258 42.40 18.63 -31.93
N LYS A 259 42.03 19.92 -31.90
CA LYS A 259 42.42 20.88 -32.94
C LYS A 259 43.93 21.14 -32.93
N ASP A 260 44.52 21.32 -31.75
CA ASP A 260 45.95 21.56 -31.59
C ASP A 260 46.77 20.32 -32.02
N SER A 261 46.31 19.12 -31.66
CA SER A 261 46.92 17.85 -32.10
C SER A 261 46.86 17.68 -33.62
N LYS A 262 45.73 17.97 -34.27
CA LYS A 262 45.61 17.96 -35.73
C LYS A 262 46.56 18.95 -36.40
N LYS A 263 46.75 20.13 -35.79
CA LYS A 263 47.69 21.14 -36.31
C LYS A 263 49.13 20.64 -36.18
N ALA A 264 49.52 20.11 -35.03
CA ALA A 264 50.84 19.53 -34.81
C ALA A 264 51.13 18.34 -35.75
N GLU A 265 50.14 17.47 -35.97
CA GLU A 265 50.23 16.37 -36.94
C GLU A 265 50.47 16.89 -38.36
N LYS A 266 49.74 17.94 -38.77
CA LYS A 266 49.93 18.58 -40.08
C LYS A 266 51.32 19.17 -40.23
N GLU A 267 51.80 19.91 -39.23
CA GLU A 267 53.15 20.49 -39.21
C GLU A 267 54.23 19.40 -39.31
N ALA A 268 54.10 18.32 -38.52
CA ALA A 268 55.01 17.17 -38.58
C ALA A 268 54.99 16.47 -39.96
N ARG A 269 53.82 16.35 -40.60
CA ARG A 269 53.71 15.82 -41.97
C ARG A 269 54.41 16.73 -42.99
N GLU A 270 54.26 18.04 -42.87
CA GLU A 270 54.93 19.00 -43.74
C GLU A 270 56.46 18.97 -43.57
N GLU A 271 56.95 18.87 -42.34
CA GLU A 271 58.38 18.69 -42.05
C GLU A 271 58.93 17.39 -42.62
N LYS A 272 58.22 16.27 -42.40
CA LYS A 272 58.58 14.99 -43.01
C LYS A 272 58.69 15.11 -44.54
N ASN A 273 57.70 15.75 -45.18
CA ASN A 273 57.70 15.93 -46.63
C ASN A 273 58.87 16.83 -47.10
N LYS A 274 59.21 17.88 -46.35
CA LYS A 274 60.41 18.70 -46.63
C LYS A 274 61.68 17.86 -46.58
N PHE A 275 61.86 17.05 -45.55
CA PHE A 275 63.02 16.16 -45.44
C PHE A 275 63.06 15.12 -46.54
N GLU A 276 61.90 14.57 -46.93
CA GLU A 276 61.80 13.62 -48.04
C GLU A 276 62.23 14.26 -49.37
N ILE A 277 61.79 15.49 -49.67
CA ILE A 277 62.22 16.26 -50.85
C ILE A 277 63.73 16.54 -50.79
N GLN A 278 64.26 16.94 -49.62
CA GLN A 278 65.69 17.17 -49.44
C GLN A 278 66.51 15.89 -49.69
N LEU A 279 66.06 14.76 -49.14
CA LEU A 279 66.73 13.46 -49.32
C LEU A 279 66.70 13.03 -50.79
N GLN A 280 65.56 13.16 -51.47
CA GLN A 280 65.45 12.89 -52.91
C GLN A 280 66.40 13.77 -53.74
N SER A 281 66.56 15.05 -53.37
CA SER A 281 67.50 15.96 -54.03
C SER A 281 68.95 15.52 -53.81
N ILE A 282 69.32 15.11 -52.60
CA ILE A 282 70.66 14.59 -52.29
C ILE A 282 70.94 13.31 -53.06
N ILE A 283 69.99 12.36 -53.09
CA ILE A 283 70.11 11.11 -53.85
C ILE A 283 70.34 11.42 -55.33
N LYS A 284 69.53 12.29 -55.93
CA LYS A 284 69.71 12.69 -57.34
C LYS A 284 71.09 13.30 -57.60
N LYS A 285 71.60 14.17 -56.70
CA LYS A 285 72.95 14.74 -56.84
C LYS A 285 74.03 13.66 -56.73
N TYR A 286 73.89 12.73 -55.80
CA TYR A 286 74.81 11.60 -55.63
C TYR A 286 74.81 10.71 -56.87
N ASP A 287 73.64 10.34 -57.40
CA ASP A 287 73.51 9.54 -58.61
C ASP A 287 74.17 10.22 -59.82
N THR A 288 73.91 11.52 -60.04
CA THR A 288 74.57 12.27 -61.12
C THR A 288 76.09 12.29 -60.96
N MET A 289 76.59 12.59 -59.76
CA MET A 289 78.03 12.62 -59.48
C MET A 289 78.67 11.24 -59.67
N MET A 290 78.01 10.17 -59.25
CA MET A 290 78.50 8.81 -59.45
C MET A 290 78.56 8.44 -60.93
N ILE A 291 77.54 8.80 -61.72
CA ILE A 291 77.54 8.60 -63.17
C ILE A 291 78.72 9.33 -63.83
N GLU A 292 78.95 10.60 -63.46
CA GLU A 292 80.10 11.38 -63.94
C GLU A 292 81.44 10.71 -63.58
N LYS A 293 81.59 10.22 -62.33
CA LYS A 293 82.81 9.53 -61.88
C LYS A 293 83.00 8.18 -62.54
N PHE A 294 81.93 7.43 -62.81
CA PHE A 294 82.00 6.19 -63.58
C PHE A 294 82.43 6.46 -65.02
N ALA A 295 81.91 7.51 -65.66
CA ALA A 295 82.33 7.93 -66.98
C ALA A 295 83.82 8.34 -67.01
N GLU A 296 84.25 9.17 -66.05
CA GLU A 296 85.66 9.58 -65.90
C GLU A 296 86.58 8.36 -65.69
N ASN A 297 86.18 7.40 -64.85
CA ASN A 297 86.95 6.19 -64.61
C ASN A 297 87.04 5.30 -65.85
N LEU A 298 85.96 5.21 -66.65
CA LEU A 298 85.96 4.50 -67.92
C LEU A 298 86.98 5.14 -68.89
N GLU A 299 86.94 6.46 -69.03
CA GLU A 299 87.90 7.21 -69.86
C GLU A 299 89.35 7.03 -69.40
N LEU A 300 89.60 7.06 -68.08
CA LEU A 300 90.94 6.83 -67.52
C LEU A 300 91.41 5.40 -67.76
N THR A 301 90.50 4.42 -67.66
CA THR A 301 90.80 3.01 -67.96
C THR A 301 91.16 2.84 -69.43
N ASP A 302 90.43 3.48 -70.34
CA ASP A 302 90.74 3.47 -71.77
C ASP A 302 92.11 4.10 -72.05
N LYS A 303 92.41 5.27 -71.46
CA LYS A 303 93.74 5.91 -71.56
C LYS A 303 94.86 5.04 -70.99
N LEU A 304 94.62 4.34 -69.89
CA LEU A 304 95.58 3.41 -69.28
C LEU A 304 95.82 2.21 -70.20
N ASN A 305 94.77 1.63 -70.77
CA ASN A 305 94.87 0.55 -71.74
C ASN A 305 95.64 0.97 -73.00
N GLU A 306 95.40 2.18 -73.51
CA GLU A 306 96.18 2.75 -74.61
C GLU A 306 97.66 2.93 -74.26
N ALA A 307 97.95 3.46 -73.07
CA ALA A 307 99.32 3.63 -72.60
C ALA A 307 100.02 2.28 -72.41
N GLN A 308 99.32 1.26 -71.91
CA GLN A 308 99.83 -0.11 -71.81
C GLN A 308 100.17 -0.69 -73.18
N LYS A 309 99.29 -0.53 -74.18
CA LYS A 309 99.58 -0.95 -75.56
C LYS A 309 100.86 -0.29 -76.10
N LYS A 310 100.99 1.03 -75.95
CA LYS A 310 102.21 1.78 -76.36
C LYS A 310 103.46 1.28 -75.63
N LEU A 311 103.36 0.99 -74.34
CA LEU A 311 104.47 0.43 -73.55
C LEU A 311 104.86 -0.97 -74.05
N ASP A 312 103.89 -1.82 -74.37
CA ASP A 312 104.16 -3.16 -74.87
C ASP A 312 104.78 -3.13 -76.27
N GLU A 313 104.32 -2.23 -77.15
CA GLU A 313 104.98 -1.95 -78.44
C GLU A 313 106.44 -1.51 -78.23
N TYR A 314 106.68 -0.59 -77.30
CA TYR A 314 108.03 -0.14 -76.95
C TYR A 314 108.89 -1.27 -76.36
N LYS A 315 108.34 -2.15 -75.52
CA LYS A 315 109.07 -3.32 -75.01
C LYS A 315 109.50 -4.26 -76.13
N VAL A 316 108.68 -4.42 -77.17
CA VAL A 316 109.03 -5.24 -78.34
C VAL A 316 110.21 -4.63 -79.10
N THR A 317 110.20 -3.31 -79.34
CA THR A 317 111.33 -2.63 -79.99
C THR A 317 112.59 -2.68 -79.12
N TYR A 318 112.48 -2.39 -77.83
CA TYR A 318 113.59 -2.47 -76.88
C TYR A 318 114.20 -3.88 -76.82
N ARG A 319 113.38 -4.94 -76.80
CA ARG A 319 113.88 -6.34 -76.85
C ARG A 319 114.58 -6.68 -78.17
N LYS A 320 114.21 -6.04 -79.28
CA LYS A 320 114.92 -6.20 -80.57
C LYS A 320 116.27 -5.50 -80.51
N GLU A 321 116.32 -4.25 -80.04
CA GLU A 321 117.57 -3.49 -79.89
C GLU A 321 118.52 -4.15 -78.89
N GLN A 322 118.02 -4.65 -77.77
CA GLN A 322 118.85 -5.31 -76.78
C GLN A 322 119.41 -6.65 -77.29
N ARG A 323 118.69 -7.36 -78.16
CA ARG A 323 119.25 -8.52 -78.88
C ARG A 323 120.43 -8.13 -79.77
N ILE A 324 120.28 -7.05 -80.53
CA ILE A 324 121.35 -6.52 -81.40
C ILE A 324 122.56 -6.08 -80.56
N TYR A 325 122.33 -5.35 -79.47
CA TYR A 325 123.39 -4.91 -78.56
C TYR A 325 124.13 -6.10 -77.93
N ASN A 326 123.40 -7.08 -77.41
CA ASN A 326 124.00 -8.27 -76.81
C ASN A 326 124.82 -9.09 -77.83
N GLU A 327 124.36 -9.19 -79.08
CA GLU A 327 125.15 -9.82 -80.15
C GLU A 327 126.46 -9.08 -80.45
N ILE A 328 126.44 -7.75 -80.45
CA ILE A 328 127.65 -6.93 -80.65
C ILE A 328 128.62 -7.09 -79.47
N VAL A 329 128.12 -7.05 -78.24
CA VAL A 329 128.93 -7.21 -77.02
C VAL A 329 129.53 -8.62 -76.97
N ALA A 330 128.74 -9.67 -77.21
CA ALA A 330 129.23 -11.05 -77.22
C ALA A 330 130.29 -11.29 -78.31
N LYS A 331 130.20 -10.62 -79.46
CA LYS A 331 131.28 -10.65 -80.47
C LYS A 331 132.56 -9.98 -79.96
N ARG A 332 132.46 -8.80 -79.33
CA ARG A 332 133.61 -8.10 -78.73
C ARG A 332 134.30 -8.91 -77.63
N GLU A 333 133.53 -9.52 -76.72
CA GLU A 333 134.08 -10.31 -75.60
C GLU A 333 134.87 -11.54 -76.09
N LYS A 334 134.33 -12.29 -77.06
CA LYS A 334 135.04 -13.43 -77.68
C LYS A 334 136.36 -13.01 -78.35
N GLU A 335 136.41 -11.81 -78.90
CA GLU A 335 137.60 -11.27 -79.57
C GLU A 335 138.68 -10.83 -78.57
N GLU A 336 138.27 -10.27 -77.41
CA GLU A 336 139.18 -9.99 -76.31
C GLU A 336 139.73 -11.26 -75.64
N GLU A 337 138.91 -12.29 -75.44
CA GLU A 337 139.34 -13.57 -74.85
C GLU A 337 140.40 -14.26 -75.70
N ARG A 338 140.25 -14.27 -77.05
CA ARG A 338 141.30 -14.78 -77.96
C ARG A 338 142.62 -14.03 -77.77
N ARG A 339 142.62 -12.69 -77.69
CA ARG A 339 143.84 -11.90 -77.47
C ARG A 339 144.49 -12.17 -76.11
N LYS A 340 143.69 -12.32 -75.05
CA LYS A 340 144.19 -12.64 -73.70
C LYS A 340 144.86 -14.01 -73.65
N GLN A 341 144.29 -15.02 -74.31
CA GLN A 341 144.88 -16.36 -74.37
C GLN A 341 146.23 -16.38 -75.10
N GLU A 342 146.37 -15.63 -76.21
CA GLU A 342 147.64 -15.50 -76.94
C GLU A 342 148.75 -14.85 -76.08
N MET A 343 148.42 -13.84 -75.28
CA MET A 343 149.39 -13.21 -74.36
C MET A 343 149.87 -14.16 -73.25
N ILE A 344 148.97 -14.96 -72.68
CA ILE A 344 149.30 -15.91 -71.60
C ILE A 344 150.28 -16.98 -72.10
N ILE A 345 150.06 -17.52 -73.31
CA ILE A 345 150.94 -18.53 -73.92
C ILE A 345 152.36 -17.96 -74.14
N ARG A 346 152.47 -16.72 -74.67
CA ARG A 346 153.78 -16.04 -74.82
C ARG A 346 154.48 -15.81 -73.48
N TYR A 347 153.75 -15.46 -72.43
CA TYR A 347 154.32 -15.27 -71.10
C TYR A 347 154.84 -16.59 -70.50
N MET A 348 154.09 -17.69 -70.64
CA MET A 348 154.49 -19.02 -70.16
C MET A 348 155.76 -19.54 -70.86
N MET A 349 155.86 -19.38 -72.19
CA MET A 349 157.06 -19.75 -72.96
C MET A 349 158.31 -19.00 -72.47
N ASN A 350 158.20 -17.69 -72.26
CA ASN A 350 159.32 -16.87 -71.78
C ASN A 350 159.73 -17.17 -70.33
N ARG A 351 158.77 -17.55 -69.48
CA ARG A 351 159.03 -17.95 -68.08
C ARG A 351 159.73 -19.31 -67.99
N ALA A 352 159.36 -20.27 -68.85
CA ALA A 352 160.02 -21.57 -68.94
C ALA A 352 161.49 -21.42 -69.38
N ALA A 353 161.76 -20.60 -70.41
CA ALA A 353 163.11 -20.34 -70.90
C ALA A 353 164.06 -19.77 -69.84
N ARG A 354 163.60 -18.82 -69.01
CA ARG A 354 164.41 -18.24 -67.92
C ARG A 354 164.76 -19.25 -66.83
N LYS A 355 163.87 -20.20 -66.52
CA LYS A 355 164.07 -21.21 -65.47
C LYS A 355 165.19 -22.18 -65.88
N ILE A 356 165.24 -22.58 -67.15
CA ILE A 356 166.28 -23.46 -67.72
C ILE A 356 167.66 -22.77 -67.69
N GLN A 357 167.75 -21.50 -68.09
CA GLN A 357 169.01 -20.75 -68.10
C GLN A 357 169.60 -20.54 -66.70
N LYS A 358 168.76 -20.39 -65.67
CA LYS A 358 169.21 -20.16 -64.28
C LYS A 358 169.86 -21.41 -63.68
N TYR A 359 169.28 -22.60 -63.90
CA TYR A 359 169.84 -23.86 -63.40
C TYR A 359 171.19 -24.20 -64.07
N TRP A 360 171.34 -23.93 -65.36
CA TRP A 360 172.61 -24.14 -66.09
C TRP A 360 173.77 -23.29 -65.57
N ARG A 361 173.52 -22.02 -65.23
CA ARG A 361 174.55 -21.10 -64.70
C ARG A 361 175.00 -21.44 -63.27
N ALA A 362 174.11 -22.01 -62.45
CA ALA A 362 174.42 -22.43 -61.08
C ALA A 362 175.34 -23.66 -61.03
N TRP A 363 175.11 -24.63 -61.92
CA TRP A 363 175.94 -25.84 -62.03
C TRP A 363 177.38 -25.53 -62.48
N ARG A 364 177.57 -24.59 -63.40
CA ARG A 364 178.90 -24.25 -63.95
C ARG A 364 179.85 -23.59 -62.92
N LYS A 365 179.34 -22.90 -61.89
CA LYS A 365 180.17 -22.21 -60.88
C LYS A 365 180.69 -23.13 -59.77
N SER A 366 180.03 -24.25 -59.47
CA SER A 366 180.45 -25.15 -58.38
C SER A 366 181.67 -26.02 -58.74
N LEU A 367 181.95 -26.24 -60.04
CA LEU A 367 183.09 -27.06 -60.48
C LEU A 367 184.47 -26.40 -60.31
N LYS A 368 184.58 -25.06 -60.41
CA LYS A 368 185.89 -24.37 -60.42
C LYS A 368 186.49 -24.10 -59.03
N LYS A 369 185.78 -24.36 -57.92
CA LYS A 369 186.25 -24.10 -56.53
C LYS A 369 186.97 -25.28 -55.85
N LYS A 370 187.15 -26.44 -56.50
CA LYS A 370 187.78 -27.63 -55.90
C LYS A 370 189.30 -27.80 -56.11
N ASN A 371 189.99 -26.98 -56.92
CA ASN A 371 191.46 -27.11 -57.12
C ASN A 371 192.24 -25.84 -56.72
N LYS A 372 192.59 -25.75 -55.44
CA LYS A 372 193.71 -24.99 -54.86
C LYS A 372 194.64 -26.06 -54.24
N GLY A 373 195.85 -26.25 -54.79
CA GLY A 373 196.81 -27.26 -54.28
C GLY A 373 198.07 -27.56 -55.13
N ALA A 374 198.58 -26.63 -55.95
CA ALA A 374 199.95 -26.63 -56.49
C ALA A 374 200.24 -25.25 -57.14
N LYS A 375 201.42 -24.67 -56.81
CA LYS A 375 202.22 -23.57 -57.45
C LYS A 375 201.52 -22.56 -58.39
N LYS A 376 201.88 -21.29 -58.48
CA LYS A 376 202.76 -20.31 -57.81
C LYS A 376 202.25 -18.93 -58.35
N PRO A 377 202.68 -17.80 -57.78
CA PRO A 377 202.08 -16.47 -57.98
C PRO A 377 202.81 -15.64 -59.04
N SER A 378 202.12 -14.64 -59.61
CA SER A 378 202.64 -13.32 -60.04
C SER A 378 201.52 -12.59 -60.82
N THR A 379 201.15 -11.35 -60.45
CA THR A 379 201.54 -10.06 -61.11
C THR A 379 200.46 -9.46 -62.02
N SER A 380 200.05 -8.25 -61.64
CA SER A 380 199.85 -7.02 -62.44
C SER A 380 199.32 -7.06 -63.88
N ALA A 381 198.32 -6.20 -64.07
CA ALA A 381 198.22 -5.15 -65.10
C ALA A 381 197.86 -5.50 -66.56
N ALA A 382 197.13 -4.54 -67.11
CA ALA A 382 197.19 -4.05 -68.49
C ALA A 382 196.43 -4.89 -69.55
N VAL A 383 195.52 -4.24 -70.32
CA VAL A 383 195.76 -3.80 -71.73
C VAL A 383 195.18 -4.89 -72.65
N ASP A 384 194.41 -4.67 -73.72
CA ASP A 384 194.15 -3.51 -74.57
C ASP A 384 193.05 -3.88 -75.61
N VAL A 385 192.63 -2.87 -76.37
CA VAL A 385 192.41 -2.86 -77.85
C VAL A 385 191.15 -3.50 -78.48
N ASN A 386 190.41 -2.60 -79.13
CA ASN A 386 189.72 -2.63 -80.44
C ASN A 386 189.11 -3.94 -80.95
N ASN A 387 187.78 -3.94 -81.12
CA ASN A 387 187.08 -3.76 -82.41
C ASN A 387 185.57 -3.82 -82.20
#